data_AF-A0A2U1LNR5-F1
#
_entry.id   AF-A0A2U1LNR5-F1
#
_cell.length_a   1.000
_cell.length_b   1.000
_cell.length_c   1.000
_cell.angle_alpha   90.00
_cell.angle_beta   90.00
_cell.angle_gamma   90.00
#
_symmetry.space_group_name_H-M   'P 1'
#
loop_
_entity.id
_entity.type
_entity.pdbx_description
1 polymer ?
#
loop_
_entity_poly.entity_id
_entity_poly.type
_entity_poly.pdbx_seq_one_letter_code
_entity_poly.pdbx_strand_id
1 'polypeptide(L)'
;MLNLYRASQMIFPGEKILNDAKSFSHTFLTEKQSTNELLDRWIITKDLGGEVKYALDVPWYASLPRLETRYYLEQYGGEDDVWIAKTLYRMGNISNNKYLEMAKLDYNHCQAIHQREWSHIQKWFAHPNIEESLKTRLLWSYYEAAASIFEPERCIERFAWLKTTVLIGIITSFFTTKSCFTNADIRAFVDEFINPRNHKNDRKPRHMVMGVLHDTLNDISSEVLAAHGVDIHPHLHNAWMMWLLNWRKGEDVVGEAELIVQTIYMSSGHCLSKESLSHPQYQSISSLTNDICHKLFHKDDNHTLWSEVDSKMQELVELVFNDSLNNLDPSLKEMFLIVVKAFYYRAYFDAETISHHISKVLFDNVI
;
A
#
# COMPACT_ATOMS: atom_id res chain seq x y z
N MET A 1 18.64 17.59 -12.83
CA MET A 1 17.18 17.71 -12.99
C MET A 1 16.42 16.56 -12.33
N LEU A 2 16.87 15.31 -12.46
CA LEU A 2 16.27 14.15 -11.78
C LEU A 2 16.05 14.36 -10.26
N ASN A 3 17.06 14.82 -9.52
CA ASN A 3 16.92 15.08 -8.09
C ASN A 3 15.92 16.21 -7.77
N LEU A 4 15.83 17.23 -8.63
CA LEU A 4 14.83 18.30 -8.48
C LEU A 4 13.41 17.73 -8.67
N TYR A 5 13.24 16.88 -9.69
CA TYR A 5 11.96 16.22 -9.97
C TYR A 5 11.51 15.31 -8.82
N ARG A 6 12.42 14.52 -8.23
CA ARG A 6 12.13 13.70 -7.04
C ARG A 6 11.75 14.56 -5.84
N ALA A 7 12.54 15.61 -5.55
CA ALA A 7 12.28 16.50 -4.43
C ALA A 7 10.93 17.23 -4.58
N SER A 8 10.61 17.67 -5.78
CA SER A 8 9.34 18.34 -6.09
C SER A 8 8.13 17.41 -6.12
N GLN A 9 8.25 16.15 -5.73
CA GLN A 9 7.08 15.27 -5.51
C GLN A 9 6.63 15.24 -4.05
N MET A 10 7.45 15.76 -3.13
CA MET A 10 7.15 15.93 -1.71
C MET A 10 6.56 17.32 -1.44
N ILE A 11 5.56 17.73 -2.24
CA ILE A 11 4.99 19.08 -2.18
C ILE A 11 3.99 19.18 -1.02
N PHE A 12 4.04 20.25 -0.24
CA PHE A 12 2.99 20.62 0.70
C PHE A 12 1.99 21.63 0.09
N PRO A 13 0.75 21.67 0.59
CA PRO A 13 -0.26 22.61 0.12
C PRO A 13 0.25 24.05 0.08
N GLY A 14 0.11 24.71 -1.08
CA GLY A 14 0.50 26.10 -1.28
C GLY A 14 1.94 26.33 -1.74
N GLU A 15 2.79 25.30 -1.80
CA GLU A 15 4.19 25.40 -2.28
C GLU A 15 4.28 25.51 -3.81
N LYS A 16 3.91 26.67 -4.35
CA LYS A 16 3.89 26.94 -5.80
C LYS A 16 5.24 26.70 -6.48
N ILE A 17 6.35 27.03 -5.81
CA ILE A 17 7.71 26.85 -6.36
C ILE A 17 8.02 25.39 -6.67
N LEU A 18 7.52 24.43 -5.87
CA LEU A 18 7.73 23.02 -6.13
C LEU A 18 6.81 22.51 -7.26
N ASN A 19 5.61 23.07 -7.44
CA ASN A 19 4.78 22.76 -8.61
C ASN A 19 5.45 23.23 -9.91
N ASP A 20 6.03 24.42 -9.91
CA ASP A 20 6.81 24.94 -11.04
C ASP A 20 8.05 24.08 -11.29
N ALA A 21 8.77 23.69 -10.21
CA ALA A 21 9.93 22.82 -10.29
C ALA A 21 9.59 21.43 -10.83
N LYS A 22 8.47 20.83 -10.39
CA LYS A 22 7.96 19.53 -10.89
C LYS A 22 7.69 19.61 -12.38
N SER A 23 6.94 20.62 -12.81
CA SER A 23 6.58 20.82 -14.22
C SER A 23 7.81 21.04 -15.11
N PHE A 24 8.73 21.90 -14.66
CA PHE A 24 9.97 22.20 -15.39
C PHE A 24 10.88 20.98 -15.50
N SER A 25 11.15 20.32 -14.37
CA SER A 25 12.07 19.18 -14.32
C SER A 25 11.50 17.95 -15.03
N HIS A 26 10.19 17.69 -14.94
CA HIS A 26 9.52 16.65 -15.72
C HIS A 26 9.68 16.90 -17.22
N THR A 27 9.31 18.10 -17.69
CA THR A 27 9.41 18.47 -19.13
C THR A 27 10.84 18.30 -19.65
N PHE A 28 11.83 18.77 -18.90
CA PHE A 28 13.24 18.62 -19.25
C PHE A 28 13.66 17.14 -19.37
N LEU A 29 13.27 16.30 -18.40
CA LEU A 29 13.65 14.89 -18.38
C LEU A 29 12.96 14.11 -19.52
N THR A 30 11.67 14.37 -19.77
CA THR A 30 10.92 13.77 -20.89
C THR A 30 11.55 14.16 -22.24
N GLU A 31 11.89 15.44 -22.43
CA GLU A 31 12.58 15.90 -23.64
C GLU A 31 13.89 15.14 -23.84
N LYS A 32 14.75 15.10 -22.81
CA LYS A 32 16.04 14.39 -22.88
C LYS A 32 15.91 12.89 -23.11
N GLN A 33 14.87 12.27 -22.56
CA GLN A 33 14.58 10.86 -22.81
C GLN A 33 14.19 10.64 -24.28
N SER A 34 13.29 11.47 -24.82
CA SER A 34 12.81 11.34 -26.20
C SER A 34 13.87 11.61 -27.26
N THR A 35 14.84 12.49 -26.98
CA THR A 35 15.97 12.78 -27.88
C THR A 35 17.15 11.83 -27.70
N ASN A 36 17.05 10.88 -26.76
CA ASN A 36 18.14 9.98 -26.36
C ASN A 36 19.41 10.73 -25.91
N GLU A 37 19.22 11.86 -25.23
CA GLU A 37 20.28 12.74 -24.72
C GLU A 37 20.35 12.71 -23.18
N LEU A 38 19.94 11.61 -22.55
CA LEU A 38 20.10 11.38 -21.11
C LEU A 38 21.56 11.08 -20.78
N LEU A 39 22.37 12.14 -20.79
CA LEU A 39 23.77 12.15 -20.40
C LEU A 39 23.97 13.17 -19.28
N ASP A 40 24.72 12.79 -18.26
CA ASP A 40 25.11 13.70 -17.19
C ASP A 40 26.56 14.17 -17.37
N ARG A 41 26.81 15.45 -17.09
CA ARG A 41 28.16 16.05 -17.24
C ARG A 41 29.08 15.77 -16.06
N TRP A 42 28.52 15.31 -14.95
CA TRP A 42 29.17 15.16 -13.65
C TRP A 42 29.32 13.69 -13.24
N ILE A 43 28.71 12.74 -13.96
CA ILE A 43 28.80 11.31 -13.65
C ILE A 43 28.62 10.44 -14.91
N ILE A 44 29.39 9.35 -14.97
CA ILE A 44 29.21 8.23 -15.90
C ILE A 44 28.62 7.10 -15.08
N THR A 45 27.36 6.73 -15.33
CA THR A 45 26.66 5.66 -14.60
C THR A 45 26.32 4.48 -15.50
N LYS A 46 26.03 3.34 -14.87
CA LYS A 46 25.57 2.13 -15.56
C LYS A 46 24.27 2.34 -16.35
N ASP A 47 23.24 2.93 -15.75
CA ASP A 47 21.92 3.07 -16.39
C ASP A 47 21.14 4.32 -15.93
N LEU A 48 21.66 5.51 -16.26
CA LEU A 48 20.94 6.77 -16.05
C LEU A 48 19.58 6.79 -16.78
N GLY A 49 19.52 6.17 -17.96
CA GLY A 49 18.31 6.11 -18.78
C GLY A 49 17.18 5.39 -18.08
N GLY A 50 17.46 4.20 -17.52
CA GLY A 50 16.51 3.43 -16.72
C GLY A 50 16.09 4.15 -15.45
N GLU A 51 17.01 4.82 -14.75
CA GLU A 51 16.69 5.57 -13.53
C GLU A 51 15.73 6.75 -13.79
N VAL A 52 15.99 7.52 -14.86
CA VAL A 52 15.10 8.60 -15.29
C VAL A 52 13.77 8.06 -15.79
N LYS A 53 13.79 6.96 -16.54
CA LYS A 53 12.56 6.30 -17.02
C LYS A 53 11.67 5.87 -15.85
N TYR A 54 12.23 5.16 -14.87
CA TYR A 54 11.47 4.74 -13.69
C TYR A 54 10.87 5.93 -12.95
N ALA A 55 11.64 7.01 -12.75
CA ALA A 55 11.12 8.20 -12.07
C ALA A 55 9.96 8.86 -12.81
N LEU A 56 10.02 8.93 -14.16
CA LEU A 56 8.94 9.49 -14.98
C LEU A 56 7.71 8.59 -15.04
N ASP A 57 7.90 7.27 -15.12
CA ASP A 57 6.83 6.29 -15.26
C ASP A 57 6.14 5.98 -13.91
N VAL A 58 6.84 6.16 -12.79
CA VAL A 58 6.35 5.82 -11.44
C VAL A 58 6.45 7.05 -10.52
N PRO A 59 5.36 7.81 -10.33
CA PRO A 59 5.35 8.93 -9.40
C PRO A 59 5.58 8.43 -7.97
N TRP A 60 6.11 9.29 -7.09
CA TRP A 60 6.42 8.94 -5.71
C TRP A 60 5.20 8.44 -4.93
N TYR A 61 3.99 8.95 -5.23
CA TYR A 61 2.74 8.45 -4.67
C TYR A 61 2.41 7.01 -5.07
N ALA A 62 2.90 6.54 -6.23
CA ALA A 62 2.75 5.16 -6.69
C ALA A 62 4.00 4.29 -6.44
N SER A 63 5.14 4.87 -6.01
CA SER A 63 6.39 4.12 -5.81
C SER A 63 6.33 3.29 -4.53
N LEU A 64 6.16 1.97 -4.68
CA LEU A 64 6.25 1.01 -3.57
C LEU A 64 7.72 0.67 -3.27
N PRO A 65 8.13 0.56 -1.99
CA PRO A 65 9.54 0.35 -1.59
C PRO A 65 10.26 -0.78 -2.33
N ARG A 66 9.65 -1.97 -2.42
CA ARG A 66 10.28 -3.11 -3.11
C ARG A 66 10.28 -2.96 -4.63
N LEU A 67 9.31 -2.24 -5.20
CA LEU A 67 9.27 -1.97 -6.62
C LEU A 67 10.44 -1.06 -7.01
N GLU A 68 10.61 0.07 -6.31
CA GLU A 68 11.71 1.00 -6.56
C GLU A 68 13.07 0.33 -6.38
N THR A 69 13.23 -0.41 -5.28
CA THR A 69 14.45 -1.17 -5.01
C THR A 69 14.74 -2.18 -6.12
N ARG A 70 13.71 -2.86 -6.65
CA ARG A 70 13.86 -3.88 -7.69
C ARG A 70 14.46 -3.30 -8.96
N TYR A 71 14.01 -2.12 -9.38
CA TYR A 71 14.53 -1.44 -10.57
C TYR A 71 15.91 -0.82 -10.28
N TYR A 72 16.10 -0.22 -9.11
CA TYR A 72 17.37 0.43 -8.77
C TYR A 72 18.54 -0.56 -8.67
N LEU A 73 18.30 -1.81 -8.24
CA LEU A 73 19.31 -2.87 -8.24
C LEU A 73 19.85 -3.19 -9.65
N GLU A 74 19.05 -3.00 -10.70
CA GLU A 74 19.49 -3.17 -12.08
C GLU A 74 20.23 -1.92 -12.58
N GLN A 75 19.99 -0.75 -11.99
CA GLN A 75 20.50 0.54 -12.44
C GLN A 75 21.81 0.97 -11.76
N TYR A 76 22.01 0.58 -10.49
CA TYR A 76 23.19 0.94 -9.73
C TYR A 76 24.46 0.30 -10.31
N GLY A 77 25.48 1.12 -10.59
CA GLY A 77 26.72 0.69 -11.24
C GLY A 77 27.79 0.14 -10.32
N GLY A 78 27.58 0.17 -8.99
CA GLY A 78 28.59 -0.32 -8.06
C GLY A 78 29.88 0.50 -8.16
N GLU A 79 31.03 -0.15 -8.25
CA GLU A 79 32.33 0.54 -8.35
C GLU A 79 32.64 1.13 -9.74
N ASP A 80 31.83 0.80 -10.74
CA ASP A 80 32.00 1.25 -12.13
C ASP A 80 31.46 2.66 -12.37
N ASP A 81 30.66 3.22 -11.47
CA ASP A 81 30.23 4.61 -11.55
C ASP A 81 31.42 5.56 -11.36
N VAL A 82 31.61 6.50 -12.29
CA VAL A 82 32.74 7.44 -12.30
C VAL A 82 32.23 8.87 -12.23
N TRP A 83 32.70 9.62 -11.25
CA TRP A 83 32.36 11.03 -11.07
C TRP A 83 33.32 11.91 -11.87
N ILE A 84 32.78 12.97 -12.45
CA ILE A 84 33.49 13.96 -13.24
C ILE A 84 33.52 15.27 -12.46
N ALA A 85 34.71 15.80 -12.22
CA ALA A 85 34.92 17.18 -11.74
C ALA A 85 36.09 17.81 -12.51
N LYS A 86 37.13 18.28 -11.82
CA LYS A 86 38.39 18.68 -12.49
C LYS A 86 39.13 17.49 -13.09
N THR A 87 38.97 16.33 -12.46
CA THR A 87 39.49 15.03 -12.90
C THR A 87 38.40 13.97 -12.71
N LEU A 88 38.56 12.82 -13.34
CA LEU A 88 37.76 11.64 -13.01
C LEU A 88 38.12 11.16 -11.61
N TYR A 89 37.12 10.78 -10.82
CA TYR A 89 37.33 10.23 -9.49
C TYR A 89 36.21 9.24 -9.12
N ARG A 90 36.47 8.40 -8.12
CA ARG A 90 35.50 7.44 -7.59
C ARG A 90 35.19 7.77 -6.14
N MET A 91 33.92 7.61 -5.76
CA MET A 91 33.47 7.77 -4.38
C MET A 91 33.20 6.39 -3.78
N GLY A 92 34.23 5.70 -3.26
CA GLY A 92 34.09 4.31 -2.79
C GLY A 92 33.07 4.10 -1.67
N ASN A 93 32.73 5.14 -0.91
CA ASN A 93 31.68 5.09 0.12
C ASN A 93 30.26 5.28 -0.43
N ILE A 94 30.11 5.60 -1.72
CA ILE A 94 28.83 5.80 -2.42
C ILE A 94 28.65 4.73 -3.51
N SER A 95 29.69 4.48 -4.29
CA SER A 95 29.73 3.62 -5.48
C SER A 95 30.67 2.45 -5.20
N ASN A 96 30.12 1.31 -4.78
CA ASN A 96 30.90 0.09 -4.53
C ASN A 96 30.09 -1.21 -4.69
N ASN A 97 30.77 -2.29 -5.04
CA ASN A 97 30.15 -3.60 -5.25
C ASN A 97 29.68 -4.26 -3.95
N LYS A 98 30.22 -3.89 -2.77
CA LYS A 98 29.77 -4.49 -1.51
C LYS A 98 28.32 -4.13 -1.21
N TYR A 99 27.93 -2.88 -1.46
CA TYR A 99 26.54 -2.43 -1.31
C TYR A 99 25.63 -3.14 -2.29
N LEU A 100 26.03 -3.25 -3.56
CA LEU A 100 25.23 -3.93 -4.58
C LEU A 100 25.02 -5.41 -4.23
N GLU A 101 26.10 -6.14 -3.92
CA GLU A 101 26.02 -7.56 -3.58
C GLU A 101 25.20 -7.80 -2.30
N MET A 102 25.39 -6.97 -1.27
CA MET A 102 24.59 -7.06 -0.05
C MET A 102 23.10 -6.80 -0.33
N ALA A 103 22.78 -5.79 -1.14
CA ALA A 103 21.41 -5.45 -1.48
C ALA A 103 20.74 -6.53 -2.35
N LYS A 104 21.46 -7.16 -3.27
CA LYS A 104 20.96 -8.33 -4.02
C LYS A 104 20.66 -9.51 -3.11
N LEU A 105 21.57 -9.84 -2.20
CA LEU A 105 21.40 -10.94 -1.25
C LEU A 105 20.22 -10.68 -0.31
N ASP A 106 20.11 -9.47 0.25
CA ASP A 106 18.98 -9.06 1.09
C ASP A 106 17.65 -9.12 0.34
N TYR A 107 17.61 -8.59 -0.89
CA TYR A 107 16.40 -8.61 -1.72
C TYR A 107 15.95 -10.04 -2.01
N ASN A 108 16.86 -10.90 -2.48
CA ASN A 108 16.55 -12.30 -2.78
C ASN A 108 16.17 -13.09 -1.53
N HIS A 109 16.75 -12.77 -0.36
CA HIS A 109 16.37 -13.38 0.91
C HIS A 109 14.92 -13.05 1.29
N CYS A 110 14.54 -11.76 1.23
CA CYS A 110 13.17 -11.32 1.47
C CYS A 110 12.20 -11.95 0.46
N GLN A 111 12.55 -11.91 -0.83
CA GLN A 111 11.72 -12.49 -1.91
C GLN A 111 11.46 -13.99 -1.69
N ALA A 112 12.47 -14.76 -1.31
CA ALA A 112 12.31 -16.18 -1.01
C ALA A 112 11.42 -16.46 0.22
N ILE A 113 11.34 -15.52 1.17
CA ILE A 113 10.37 -15.58 2.28
C ILE A 113 8.98 -15.28 1.74
N HIS A 114 8.82 -14.23 0.94
CA HIS A 114 7.54 -13.84 0.35
C HIS A 114 6.94 -14.94 -0.54
N GLN A 115 7.76 -15.68 -1.29
CA GLN A 115 7.30 -16.83 -2.09
C GLN A 115 6.75 -17.99 -1.21
N ARG A 116 7.36 -18.21 -0.04
CA ARG A 116 6.90 -19.22 0.93
C ARG A 116 5.62 -18.79 1.61
N GLU A 117 5.55 -17.52 1.99
CA GLU A 117 4.34 -16.88 2.50
C GLU A 117 3.18 -16.97 1.49
N TRP A 118 3.42 -16.66 0.22
CA TRP A 118 2.42 -16.78 -0.84
C TRP A 118 1.86 -18.21 -0.94
N SER A 119 2.73 -19.22 -0.85
CA SER A 119 2.31 -20.62 -0.84
C SER A 119 1.43 -20.97 0.37
N HIS A 120 1.64 -20.32 1.52
CA HIS A 120 0.80 -20.48 2.71
C HIS A 120 -0.56 -19.79 2.53
N ILE A 121 -0.56 -18.56 2.02
CA ILE A 121 -1.75 -17.76 1.72
C ILE A 121 -2.68 -18.49 0.74
N GLN A 122 -2.13 -19.10 -0.30
CA GLN A 122 -2.92 -19.88 -1.26
C GLN A 122 -3.66 -21.04 -0.59
N LYS A 123 -3.07 -21.65 0.46
CA LYS A 123 -3.72 -22.71 1.25
C LYS A 123 -4.79 -22.16 2.18
N TRP A 124 -4.54 -21.03 2.84
CA TRP A 124 -5.53 -20.32 3.64
C TRP A 124 -6.77 -19.96 2.79
N PHE A 125 -6.55 -19.51 1.55
CA PHE A 125 -7.60 -19.13 0.63
C PHE A 125 -8.25 -20.31 -0.11
N ALA A 126 -7.75 -21.55 0.04
CA ALA A 126 -8.23 -22.72 -0.70
C ALA A 126 -9.63 -23.16 -0.25
N HIS A 127 -10.65 -22.39 -0.61
CA HIS A 127 -12.05 -22.79 -0.46
C HIS A 127 -12.61 -23.21 -1.84
N PRO A 128 -13.30 -24.37 -1.90
CA PRO A 128 -14.00 -24.76 -3.12
C PRO A 128 -15.13 -23.75 -3.38
N ASN A 129 -15.21 -23.22 -4.61
CA ASN A 129 -16.22 -22.28 -5.14
C ASN A 129 -15.92 -20.77 -5.10
N ILE A 130 -14.65 -20.37 -5.03
CA ILE A 130 -14.28 -18.95 -5.14
C ILE A 130 -14.20 -18.49 -6.62
N GLU A 131 -14.79 -17.32 -6.90
CA GLU A 131 -14.72 -16.64 -8.21
C GLU A 131 -13.28 -16.26 -8.60
N GLU A 132 -12.97 -16.31 -9.90
CA GLU A 132 -11.63 -15.97 -10.43
C GLU A 132 -11.20 -14.53 -10.09
N SER A 133 -12.17 -13.60 -10.05
CA SER A 133 -11.98 -12.20 -9.62
C SER A 133 -11.34 -12.07 -8.23
N LEU A 134 -11.68 -12.99 -7.32
CA LEU A 134 -11.15 -13.00 -5.96
C LEU A 134 -9.74 -13.59 -5.88
N LYS A 135 -9.34 -14.45 -6.84
CA LYS A 135 -7.95 -14.94 -6.94
C LYS A 135 -7.00 -13.85 -7.41
N THR A 136 -7.40 -13.04 -8.40
CA THR A 136 -6.62 -11.87 -8.82
C THR A 136 -6.47 -10.88 -7.67
N ARG A 137 -7.56 -10.61 -6.95
CA ARG A 137 -7.52 -9.76 -5.74
C ARG A 137 -6.57 -10.31 -4.68
N LEU A 138 -6.60 -11.62 -4.41
CA LEU A 138 -5.68 -12.26 -3.46
C LEU A 138 -4.22 -11.99 -3.80
N LEU A 139 -3.83 -12.23 -5.06
CA LEU A 139 -2.45 -12.01 -5.51
C LEU A 139 -2.06 -10.53 -5.45
N TRP A 140 -2.92 -9.64 -5.91
CA TRP A 140 -2.66 -8.20 -5.92
C TRP A 140 -2.54 -7.64 -4.51
N SER A 141 -3.47 -8.01 -3.61
CA SER A 141 -3.40 -7.59 -2.21
C SER A 141 -2.16 -8.13 -1.51
N TYR A 142 -1.70 -9.34 -1.85
CA TYR A 142 -0.47 -9.88 -1.27
C TYR A 142 0.74 -9.11 -1.77
N TYR A 143 0.78 -8.83 -3.07
CA TYR A 143 1.83 -8.02 -3.67
C TYR A 143 1.88 -6.61 -3.08
N GLU A 144 0.73 -5.92 -2.93
CA GLU A 144 0.67 -4.59 -2.32
C GLU A 144 1.24 -4.60 -0.89
N ALA A 145 0.85 -5.59 -0.08
CA ALA A 145 1.35 -5.74 1.27
C ALA A 145 2.86 -6.05 1.30
N ALA A 146 3.33 -7.01 0.50
CA ALA A 146 4.73 -7.44 0.47
C ALA A 146 5.67 -6.41 -0.16
N ALA A 147 5.18 -5.63 -1.14
CA ALA A 147 5.95 -4.57 -1.76
C ALA A 147 6.10 -3.33 -0.86
N SER A 148 5.18 -3.18 0.11
CA SER A 148 5.12 -2.06 1.05
C SER A 148 5.80 -2.36 2.39
N ILE A 149 5.50 -3.51 2.98
CA ILE A 149 6.04 -4.01 4.27
C ILE A 149 6.80 -5.29 3.96
N PHE A 150 8.10 -5.18 3.68
CA PHE A 150 8.88 -6.26 3.07
C PHE A 150 9.76 -7.02 4.06
N GLU A 151 9.98 -6.46 5.24
CA GLU A 151 10.90 -6.96 6.24
C GLU A 151 10.46 -8.37 6.69
N PRO A 152 11.37 -9.36 6.75
CA PRO A 152 11.05 -10.74 7.10
C PRO A 152 10.21 -10.89 8.37
N GLU A 153 10.53 -10.11 9.40
CA GLU A 153 9.91 -10.12 10.73
C GLU A 153 8.49 -9.54 10.77
N ARG A 154 8.06 -8.83 9.73
CA ARG A 154 6.74 -8.17 9.64
C ARG A 154 5.70 -9.00 8.88
N CYS A 155 5.83 -10.33 8.91
CA CYS A 155 4.93 -11.23 8.18
C CYS A 155 3.48 -11.18 8.67
N ILE A 156 3.26 -11.00 9.99
CA ILE A 156 1.92 -10.90 10.59
C ILE A 156 1.20 -9.65 10.07
N GLU A 157 1.90 -8.53 9.96
CA GLU A 157 1.36 -7.29 9.38
C GLU A 157 0.96 -7.47 7.91
N ARG A 158 1.81 -8.13 7.09
CA ARG A 158 1.48 -8.46 5.69
C ARG A 158 0.24 -9.35 5.59
N PHE A 159 0.16 -10.39 6.42
CA PHE A 159 -0.98 -11.30 6.43
C PHE A 159 -2.26 -10.62 6.89
N ALA A 160 -2.19 -9.79 7.93
CA ALA A 160 -3.33 -9.04 8.42
C ALA A 160 -3.84 -8.03 7.38
N TRP A 161 -2.94 -7.31 6.69
CA TRP A 161 -3.29 -6.45 5.54
C TRP A 161 -4.04 -7.27 4.49
N LEU A 162 -3.41 -8.32 3.96
CA LEU A 162 -3.97 -9.16 2.91
C LEU A 162 -5.34 -9.71 3.29
N LYS A 163 -5.43 -10.41 4.44
CA LYS A 163 -6.65 -11.07 4.91
C LYS A 163 -7.78 -10.05 5.04
N THR A 164 -7.48 -8.85 5.54
CA THR A 164 -8.44 -7.74 5.67
C THR A 164 -8.94 -7.26 4.31
N THR A 165 -8.04 -6.96 3.37
CA THR A 165 -8.42 -6.49 2.02
C THR A 165 -9.23 -7.53 1.24
N VAL A 166 -8.87 -8.80 1.36
CA VAL A 166 -9.61 -9.92 0.74
C VAL A 166 -11.00 -10.06 1.36
N LEU A 167 -11.11 -9.98 2.68
CA LEU A 167 -12.37 -10.12 3.40
C LEU A 167 -13.34 -8.96 3.11
N ILE A 168 -12.83 -7.72 3.03
CA ILE A 168 -13.58 -6.57 2.52
C ILE A 168 -14.12 -6.87 1.12
N GLY A 169 -13.27 -7.38 0.23
CA GLY A 169 -13.65 -7.78 -1.13
C GLY A 169 -14.74 -8.86 -1.17
N ILE A 170 -14.66 -9.87 -0.30
CA ILE A 170 -15.66 -10.95 -0.19
C ILE A 170 -17.00 -10.36 0.25
N ILE A 171 -17.02 -9.53 1.30
CA ILE A 171 -18.25 -8.92 1.83
C ILE A 171 -18.87 -8.01 0.76
N THR A 172 -18.10 -7.09 0.21
CA THR A 172 -18.59 -6.13 -0.80
C THR A 172 -19.11 -6.83 -2.05
N SER A 173 -18.37 -7.79 -2.62
CA SER A 173 -18.82 -8.54 -3.80
C SER A 173 -20.04 -9.40 -3.50
N PHE A 174 -20.08 -10.07 -2.34
CA PHE A 174 -21.23 -10.91 -1.98
C PHE A 174 -22.55 -10.12 -1.97
N PHE A 175 -22.54 -8.90 -1.43
CA PHE A 175 -23.74 -8.07 -1.34
C PHE A 175 -24.01 -7.17 -2.55
N THR A 176 -23.01 -6.89 -3.41
CA THR A 176 -23.18 -6.04 -4.61
C THR A 176 -23.44 -6.84 -5.89
N THR A 177 -22.77 -7.99 -6.07
CA THR A 177 -22.86 -8.80 -7.29
C THR A 177 -24.19 -9.57 -7.37
N LYS A 178 -24.77 -9.94 -6.23
CA LYS A 178 -26.04 -10.67 -6.17
C LYS A 178 -27.20 -9.69 -6.02
N SER A 179 -27.87 -9.37 -7.12
CA SER A 179 -29.09 -8.55 -7.21
C SER A 179 -30.28 -9.04 -6.37
N CYS A 180 -30.11 -10.13 -5.60
CA CYS A 180 -31.11 -10.69 -4.69
C CYS A 180 -31.03 -10.15 -3.24
N PHE A 181 -29.96 -9.45 -2.86
CA PHE A 181 -29.84 -8.93 -1.50
C PHE A 181 -30.53 -7.58 -1.34
N THR A 182 -31.33 -7.46 -0.30
CA THR A 182 -32.00 -6.21 0.06
C THR A 182 -31.20 -5.46 1.13
N ASN A 183 -31.49 -4.16 1.31
CA ASN A 183 -30.98 -3.40 2.46
C ASN A 183 -31.32 -4.06 3.81
N ALA A 184 -32.37 -4.88 3.87
CA ALA A 184 -32.70 -5.66 5.08
C ALA A 184 -31.72 -6.82 5.31
N ASP A 185 -31.18 -7.43 4.26
CA ASP A 185 -30.18 -8.50 4.37
C ASP A 185 -28.82 -7.96 4.83
N ILE A 186 -28.41 -6.80 4.31
CA ILE A 186 -27.22 -6.07 4.78
C ILE A 186 -27.38 -5.70 6.26
N ARG A 187 -28.53 -5.12 6.65
CA ARG A 187 -28.82 -4.79 8.05
C ARG A 187 -28.75 -6.03 8.94
N ALA A 188 -29.39 -7.12 8.55
CA ALA A 188 -29.38 -8.36 9.32
C ALA A 188 -27.96 -8.95 9.48
N PHE A 189 -27.12 -8.86 8.45
CA PHE A 189 -25.72 -9.27 8.53
C PHE A 189 -24.93 -8.43 9.54
N VAL A 190 -25.06 -7.09 9.47
CA VAL A 190 -24.37 -6.20 10.42
C VAL A 190 -24.92 -6.36 11.85
N ASP A 191 -26.22 -6.51 12.03
CA ASP A 191 -26.85 -6.71 13.34
C ASP A 191 -26.45 -8.05 13.98
N GLU A 192 -26.19 -9.09 13.16
CA GLU A 192 -25.64 -10.38 13.60
C GLU A 192 -24.20 -10.25 14.08
N PHE A 193 -23.36 -9.48 13.37
CA PHE A 193 -21.98 -9.22 13.79
C PHE A 193 -21.92 -8.40 15.09
N ILE A 194 -22.76 -7.37 15.23
CA ILE A 194 -22.81 -6.52 16.44
C ILE A 194 -23.31 -7.33 17.65
N ASN A 195 -24.33 -8.16 17.45
CA ASN A 195 -24.93 -8.94 18.51
C ASN A 195 -25.18 -10.36 18.02
N PRO A 196 -24.32 -11.32 18.41
CA PRO A 196 -24.44 -12.73 18.02
C PRO A 196 -25.80 -13.35 18.37
N ARG A 197 -26.57 -12.79 19.31
CA ARG A 197 -27.93 -13.24 19.63
C ARG A 197 -28.94 -13.03 18.50
N ASN A 198 -28.62 -12.15 17.54
CA ASN A 198 -29.44 -11.92 16.35
C ASN A 198 -29.24 -13.01 15.29
N HIS A 199 -28.31 -13.95 15.49
CA HIS A 199 -28.08 -15.07 14.59
C HIS A 199 -29.37 -15.90 14.42
N LYS A 200 -29.83 -16.00 13.17
CA LYS A 200 -30.94 -16.87 12.79
C LYS A 200 -30.36 -18.12 12.14
N ASN A 201 -30.76 -19.30 12.61
CA ASN A 201 -30.34 -20.57 12.01
C ASN A 201 -31.15 -20.85 10.72
N ASP A 202 -31.05 -19.99 9.71
CA ASP A 202 -31.82 -20.06 8.46
C ASP A 202 -30.99 -20.54 7.25
N ARG A 203 -29.78 -21.08 7.49
CA ARG A 203 -28.83 -21.62 6.49
C ARG A 203 -28.59 -20.71 5.27
N LYS A 204 -28.78 -19.40 5.42
CA LYS A 204 -28.52 -18.44 4.34
C LYS A 204 -27.03 -18.34 4.01
N PRO A 205 -26.67 -18.06 2.74
CA PRO A 205 -25.27 -17.89 2.32
C PRO A 205 -24.49 -16.80 3.08
N ARG A 206 -25.18 -15.81 3.66
CA ARG A 206 -24.56 -14.75 4.48
C ARG A 206 -23.90 -15.28 5.75
N HIS A 207 -24.39 -16.39 6.32
CA HIS A 207 -23.80 -17.00 7.51
C HIS A 207 -22.45 -17.65 7.20
N MET A 208 -22.23 -18.09 5.96
CA MET A 208 -20.91 -18.55 5.52
C MET A 208 -19.91 -17.39 5.52
N VAL A 209 -20.30 -16.24 4.97
CA VAL A 209 -19.46 -15.02 4.99
C VAL A 209 -19.20 -14.55 6.42
N MET A 210 -20.20 -14.64 7.30
CA MET A 210 -20.04 -14.32 8.73
C MET A 210 -19.05 -15.26 9.43
N GLY A 211 -19.11 -16.56 9.14
CA GLY A 211 -18.15 -17.54 9.64
C GLY A 211 -16.73 -17.22 9.19
N VAL A 212 -16.53 -16.99 7.89
CA VAL A 212 -15.23 -16.60 7.32
C VAL A 212 -14.71 -15.31 7.96
N LEU A 213 -15.58 -14.33 8.22
CA LEU A 213 -15.24 -13.10 8.92
C LEU A 213 -14.69 -13.42 10.33
N HIS A 214 -15.48 -14.10 11.17
CA HIS A 214 -15.04 -14.44 12.53
C HIS A 214 -13.76 -15.29 12.56
N ASP A 215 -13.66 -16.30 11.70
CA ASP A 215 -12.49 -17.17 11.61
C ASP A 215 -11.24 -16.37 11.24
N THR A 216 -11.35 -15.43 10.30
CA THR A 216 -10.25 -14.54 9.90
C THR A 216 -9.83 -13.59 11.03
N LEU A 217 -10.78 -13.00 11.76
CA LEU A 217 -10.46 -12.12 12.90
C LEU A 217 -9.79 -12.89 14.03
N ASN A 218 -10.25 -14.12 14.30
CA ASN A 218 -9.65 -15.01 15.30
C ASN A 218 -8.23 -15.42 14.89
N ASP A 219 -8.03 -15.73 13.61
CA ASP A 219 -6.73 -16.11 13.05
C ASP A 219 -5.71 -14.97 13.18
N ILE A 220 -6.06 -13.75 12.73
CA ILE A 220 -5.21 -12.56 12.90
C ILE A 220 -4.89 -12.32 14.38
N SER A 221 -5.91 -12.35 15.25
CA SER A 221 -5.72 -12.09 16.68
C SER A 221 -4.86 -13.15 17.36
N SER A 222 -4.98 -14.41 16.95
CA SER A 222 -4.21 -15.53 17.51
C SER A 222 -2.74 -15.46 17.09
N GLU A 223 -2.46 -15.09 15.85
CA GLU A 223 -1.08 -14.85 15.36
C GLU A 223 -0.41 -13.73 16.17
N VAL A 224 -1.13 -12.61 16.40
CA VAL A 224 -0.62 -11.47 17.18
C VAL A 224 -0.44 -11.83 18.65
N LEU A 225 -1.39 -12.55 19.25
CA LEU A 225 -1.27 -13.03 20.63
C LEU A 225 -0.05 -13.97 20.79
N ALA A 226 0.19 -14.85 19.82
CA ALA A 226 1.32 -15.77 19.86
C ALA A 226 2.68 -15.05 19.71
N ALA A 227 2.75 -13.99 18.90
CA ALA A 227 3.99 -13.28 18.63
C ALA A 227 4.30 -12.17 19.65
N HIS A 228 3.28 -11.42 20.08
CA HIS A 228 3.45 -10.22 20.90
C HIS A 228 2.87 -10.34 22.31
N GLY A 229 2.10 -11.40 22.60
CA GLY A 229 1.43 -11.57 23.90
C GLY A 229 0.28 -10.58 24.13
N VAL A 230 -0.19 -9.91 23.08
CA VAL A 230 -1.26 -8.90 23.13
C VAL A 230 -2.51 -9.47 22.47
N ASP A 231 -3.62 -9.48 23.21
CA ASP A 231 -4.93 -9.81 22.65
C ASP A 231 -5.56 -8.58 21.98
N ILE A 232 -5.48 -8.55 20.65
CA ILE A 232 -6.07 -7.47 19.84
C ILE A 232 -7.52 -7.77 19.44
N HIS A 233 -8.06 -8.97 19.72
CA HIS A 233 -9.37 -9.38 19.23
C HIS A 233 -10.48 -8.37 19.56
N PRO A 234 -10.58 -7.82 20.79
CA PRO A 234 -11.62 -6.84 21.11
C PRO A 234 -11.52 -5.56 20.26
N HIS A 235 -10.29 -5.07 20.01
CA HIS A 235 -10.05 -3.86 19.25
C HIS A 235 -10.27 -4.10 17.75
N LEU A 236 -9.80 -5.23 17.23
CA LEU A 236 -10.02 -5.66 15.85
C LEU A 236 -11.51 -5.86 15.56
N HIS A 237 -12.25 -6.54 16.44
CA HIS A 237 -13.70 -6.69 16.31
C HIS A 237 -14.41 -5.33 16.29
N ASN A 238 -13.98 -4.39 17.14
CA ASN A 238 -14.54 -3.05 17.16
C ASN A 238 -14.25 -2.27 15.86
N ALA A 239 -13.04 -2.36 15.31
CA ALA A 239 -12.67 -1.76 14.03
C ALA A 239 -13.58 -2.26 12.90
N TRP A 240 -13.75 -3.58 12.78
CA TRP A 240 -14.64 -4.21 11.81
C TRP A 240 -16.11 -3.83 12.02
N MET A 241 -16.55 -3.73 13.27
CA MET A 241 -17.90 -3.27 13.59
C MET A 241 -18.15 -1.86 13.08
N MET A 242 -17.20 -0.93 13.32
CA MET A 242 -17.30 0.45 12.84
C MET A 242 -17.32 0.53 11.32
N TRP A 243 -16.47 -0.26 10.65
CA TRP A 243 -16.47 -0.34 9.20
C TRP A 243 -17.80 -0.86 8.64
N LEU A 244 -18.34 -1.97 9.17
CA LEU A 244 -19.63 -2.52 8.76
C LEU A 244 -20.80 -1.55 9.00
N LEU A 245 -20.76 -0.81 10.11
CA LEU A 245 -21.74 0.23 10.45
C LEU A 245 -21.73 1.42 9.49
N ASN A 246 -20.59 1.75 8.91
CA ASN A 246 -20.48 2.79 7.89
C ASN A 246 -20.83 2.25 6.50
N TRP A 247 -20.32 1.06 6.16
CA TRP A 247 -20.61 0.39 4.90
C TRP A 247 -22.13 0.19 4.68
N ARG A 248 -22.89 -0.20 5.71
CA ARG A 248 -24.35 -0.36 5.60
C ARG A 248 -25.13 0.92 5.29
N LYS A 249 -24.55 2.11 5.52
CA LYS A 249 -25.20 3.39 5.24
C LYS A 249 -25.10 3.76 3.76
N GLY A 250 -24.21 3.11 3.01
CA GLY A 250 -23.93 3.47 1.61
C GLY A 250 -23.32 4.87 1.49
N GLU A 251 -22.66 5.38 2.52
CA GLU A 251 -21.93 6.65 2.44
C GLU A 251 -20.72 6.47 1.51
N ASP A 252 -20.50 7.45 0.62
CA ASP A 252 -19.42 7.55 -0.38
C ASP A 252 -18.00 7.65 0.24
N VAL A 253 -17.80 7.13 1.45
CA VAL A 253 -16.50 7.06 2.13
C VAL A 253 -16.45 5.73 2.87
N VAL A 254 -16.27 4.65 2.11
CA VAL A 254 -16.09 3.31 2.69
C VAL A 254 -14.72 3.34 3.38
N GLY A 255 -14.69 3.28 4.72
CA GLY A 255 -13.48 3.37 5.55
C GLY A 255 -12.53 2.17 5.43
N GLU A 256 -12.37 1.60 4.24
CA GLU A 256 -11.53 0.44 3.95
C GLU A 256 -10.07 0.73 4.29
N ALA A 257 -9.57 1.91 3.89
CA ALA A 257 -8.19 2.28 4.12
C ALA A 257 -7.91 2.44 5.62
N GLU A 258 -8.79 3.11 6.37
CA GLU A 258 -8.70 3.17 7.83
C GLU A 258 -8.72 1.77 8.46
N LEU A 259 -9.63 0.88 8.06
CA LEU A 259 -9.70 -0.47 8.61
C LEU A 259 -8.41 -1.26 8.36
N ILE A 260 -7.82 -1.13 7.17
CA ILE A 260 -6.53 -1.74 6.81
C ILE A 260 -5.43 -1.17 7.71
N VAL A 261 -5.32 0.15 7.84
CA VAL A 261 -4.31 0.80 8.70
C VAL A 261 -4.45 0.34 10.15
N GLN A 262 -5.66 0.36 10.72
CA GLN A 262 -5.90 -0.09 12.08
C GLN A 262 -5.48 -1.55 12.27
N THR A 263 -5.81 -2.41 11.29
CA THR A 263 -5.50 -3.84 11.36
C THR A 263 -3.99 -4.08 11.30
N ILE A 264 -3.26 -3.40 10.41
CA ILE A 264 -1.79 -3.50 10.32
C ILE A 264 -1.16 -3.00 11.62
N TYR A 265 -1.58 -1.84 12.11
CA TYR A 265 -1.02 -1.24 13.33
C TYR A 265 -1.26 -2.09 14.57
N MET A 266 -2.43 -2.74 14.69
CA MET A 266 -2.66 -3.70 15.76
C MET A 266 -1.82 -4.96 15.60
N SER A 267 -1.54 -5.35 14.35
CA SER A 267 -0.78 -6.57 14.04
C SER A 267 0.71 -6.46 14.32
N SER A 268 1.25 -5.24 14.47
CA SER A 268 2.60 -5.02 14.98
C SER A 268 2.68 -5.02 16.52
N GLY A 269 1.59 -5.35 17.22
CA GLY A 269 1.53 -5.47 18.67
C GLY A 269 1.10 -4.20 19.41
N HIS A 270 0.69 -3.15 18.70
CA HIS A 270 0.11 -1.96 19.32
C HIS A 270 -1.39 -2.12 19.59
N CYS A 271 -1.92 -1.37 20.56
CA CYS A 271 -3.37 -1.27 20.79
C CYS A 271 -3.83 0.15 20.50
N LEU A 272 -4.92 0.30 19.76
CA LEU A 272 -5.56 1.59 19.53
C LEU A 272 -6.53 1.90 20.67
N SER A 273 -6.18 2.87 21.50
CA SER A 273 -7.07 3.33 22.57
C SER A 273 -8.18 4.23 22.01
N LYS A 274 -9.26 4.40 22.76
CA LYS A 274 -10.35 5.32 22.39
C LYS A 274 -9.85 6.76 22.29
N GLU A 275 -8.88 7.13 23.13
CA GLU A 275 -8.25 8.44 23.11
C GLU A 275 -7.46 8.65 21.81
N SER A 276 -6.69 7.65 21.36
CA SER A 276 -5.94 7.71 20.09
C SER A 276 -6.88 7.89 18.89
N LEU A 277 -7.97 7.12 18.83
CA LEU A 277 -8.97 7.22 17.76
C LEU A 277 -9.76 8.54 17.79
N SER A 278 -9.89 9.15 18.96
CA SER A 278 -10.55 10.45 19.14
C SER A 278 -9.60 11.63 18.93
N HIS A 279 -8.31 11.37 18.67
CA HIS A 279 -7.32 12.41 18.49
C HIS A 279 -7.62 13.22 17.21
N PRO A 280 -7.60 14.57 17.24
CA PRO A 280 -7.96 15.38 16.08
C PRO A 280 -7.11 15.07 14.83
N GLN A 281 -5.79 14.90 15.00
CA GLN A 281 -4.93 14.53 13.87
C GLN A 281 -5.28 13.14 13.29
N TYR A 282 -5.75 12.20 14.13
CA TYR A 282 -6.07 10.85 13.68
C TYR A 282 -7.31 10.94 12.81
N GLN A 283 -8.33 11.67 13.27
CA GLN A 283 -9.55 11.93 12.52
C GLN A 283 -9.26 12.65 11.19
N SER A 284 -8.39 13.66 11.19
CA SER A 284 -7.99 14.36 9.97
C SER A 284 -7.30 13.42 8.97
N ILE A 285 -6.27 12.68 9.40
CA ILE A 285 -5.51 11.76 8.53
C ILE A 285 -6.42 10.63 8.03
N SER A 286 -7.24 10.04 8.91
CA SER A 286 -8.16 8.96 8.57
C SER A 286 -9.23 9.42 7.57
N SER A 287 -9.87 10.57 7.82
CA SER A 287 -10.87 11.14 6.91
C SER A 287 -10.28 11.40 5.52
N LEU A 288 -9.09 12.03 5.47
CA LEU A 288 -8.40 12.34 4.23
C LEU A 288 -7.98 11.07 3.47
N THR A 289 -7.44 10.08 4.19
CA THR A 289 -7.04 8.78 3.65
C THR A 289 -8.23 8.06 3.01
N ASN A 290 -9.36 7.98 3.70
CA ASN A 290 -10.55 7.31 3.18
C ASN A 290 -11.12 8.04 1.96
N ASP A 291 -11.13 9.37 1.96
CA ASP A 291 -11.57 10.20 0.83
C ASP A 291 -10.70 9.99 -0.42
N ILE A 292 -9.36 10.01 -0.26
CA ILE A 292 -8.42 9.70 -1.34
C ILE A 292 -8.68 8.29 -1.89
N CYS A 293 -8.73 7.28 -1.01
CA CYS A 293 -8.89 5.88 -1.44
C CYS A 293 -10.24 5.64 -2.11
N HIS A 294 -11.31 6.28 -1.65
CA HIS A 294 -12.61 6.22 -2.28
C HIS A 294 -12.58 6.80 -3.70
N LYS A 295 -12.00 7.99 -3.88
CA LYS A 295 -11.84 8.60 -5.22
C LYS A 295 -11.02 7.74 -6.16
N LEU A 296 -9.95 7.12 -5.67
CA LEU A 296 -9.12 6.20 -6.44
C LEU A 296 -9.87 4.92 -6.85
N PHE A 297 -10.82 4.45 -6.02
CA PHE A 297 -11.63 3.27 -6.33
C PHE A 297 -12.70 3.53 -7.39
N HIS A 298 -13.31 4.72 -7.37
CA HIS A 298 -14.34 5.15 -8.32
C HIS A 298 -13.77 5.92 -9.53
N LYS A 299 -12.60 5.49 -10.01
CA LYS A 299 -11.93 6.09 -11.17
C LYS A 299 -12.83 6.06 -12.41
N ASP A 300 -13.43 7.20 -12.74
CA ASP A 300 -13.72 7.56 -14.13
C ASP A 300 -12.45 8.21 -14.69
N ASP A 301 -12.09 7.96 -15.95
CA ASP A 301 -10.88 8.46 -16.64
C ASP A 301 -10.88 10.00 -16.86
N ASN A 302 -11.17 10.75 -15.80
CA ASN A 302 -11.31 12.19 -15.79
C ASN A 302 -10.06 12.83 -15.20
N HIS A 303 -9.32 13.60 -16.01
CA HIS A 303 -8.13 14.34 -15.57
C HIS A 303 -8.38 15.23 -14.33
N THR A 304 -9.61 15.71 -14.17
CA THR A 304 -10.00 16.55 -13.03
C THR A 304 -9.92 15.78 -11.69
N LEU A 305 -10.17 14.47 -11.71
CA LEU A 305 -10.13 13.61 -10.52
C LEU A 305 -8.70 13.43 -10.00
N TRP A 306 -7.73 13.22 -10.89
CA TRP A 306 -6.31 13.06 -10.51
C TRP A 306 -5.72 14.33 -9.90
N SER A 307 -6.10 15.51 -10.40
CA SER A 307 -5.66 16.79 -9.81
C SER A 307 -6.17 16.95 -8.37
N GLU A 308 -7.42 16.57 -8.12
CA GLU A 308 -8.00 16.62 -6.78
C GLU A 308 -7.33 15.60 -5.84
N VAL A 309 -7.12 14.37 -6.32
CA VAL A 309 -6.40 13.33 -5.56
C VAL A 309 -4.98 13.79 -5.24
N ASP A 310 -4.25 14.36 -6.20
CA ASP A 310 -2.89 14.88 -5.98
C ASP A 310 -2.87 15.98 -4.93
N SER A 311 -3.84 16.90 -4.93
CA SER A 311 -3.98 17.94 -3.91
C SER A 311 -4.19 17.34 -2.52
N LYS A 312 -5.07 16.34 -2.41
CA LYS A 312 -5.33 15.66 -1.13
C LYS A 312 -4.13 14.83 -0.67
N MET A 313 -3.37 14.25 -1.59
CA MET A 313 -2.11 13.59 -1.28
C MET A 313 -1.09 14.58 -0.71
N GLN A 314 -1.00 15.82 -1.21
CA GLN A 314 -0.13 16.85 -0.64
C GLN A 314 -0.52 17.17 0.81
N GLU A 315 -1.81 17.34 1.07
CA GLU A 315 -2.34 17.54 2.43
C GLU A 315 -1.99 16.35 3.36
N LEU A 316 -2.11 15.12 2.86
CA LEU A 316 -1.79 13.92 3.64
C LEU A 316 -0.30 13.87 3.96
N VAL A 317 0.55 14.17 2.99
CA VAL A 317 2.01 14.17 3.15
C VAL A 317 2.43 15.23 4.16
N GLU A 318 1.85 16.44 4.11
CA GLU A 318 2.06 17.47 5.13
C GLU A 318 1.65 16.95 6.51
N LEU A 319 0.44 16.39 6.67
CA LEU A 319 -0.02 15.87 7.95
C LEU A 319 0.89 14.76 8.50
N VAL A 320 1.40 13.87 7.64
CA VAL A 320 2.26 12.75 8.02
C VAL A 320 3.64 13.22 8.47
N PHE A 321 4.26 14.17 7.76
CA PHE A 321 5.63 14.62 8.05
C PHE A 321 5.71 15.86 8.95
N ASN A 322 4.59 16.51 9.29
CA ASN A 322 4.60 17.63 10.22
C ASN A 322 4.82 17.17 11.68
N ASP A 323 5.90 17.65 12.29
CA ASP A 323 6.29 17.39 13.68
C ASP A 323 5.73 18.45 14.63
N SER A 324 4.61 18.15 15.30
CA SER A 324 4.02 18.99 16.35
C SER A 324 4.09 18.31 17.72
N LEU A 325 4.09 19.09 18.80
CA LEU A 325 4.33 18.65 20.18
C LEU A 325 3.29 17.65 20.74
N ASN A 326 2.11 17.54 20.12
CA ASN A 326 1.03 16.60 20.50
C ASN A 326 0.80 15.53 19.42
N ASN A 327 1.86 15.11 18.76
CA ASN A 327 1.75 14.22 17.62
C ASN A 327 1.32 12.79 18.00
N LEU A 328 0.50 12.21 17.12
CA LEU A 328 0.31 10.77 17.05
C LEU A 328 1.63 10.04 16.86
N ASP A 329 1.62 8.76 17.19
CA ASP A 329 2.74 7.86 16.88
C ASP A 329 3.17 8.04 15.41
N PRO A 330 4.43 8.44 15.14
CA PRO A 330 4.94 8.61 13.78
C PRO A 330 4.76 7.35 12.93
N SER A 331 4.90 6.15 13.52
CA SER A 331 4.72 4.88 12.81
C SER A 331 3.28 4.70 12.30
N LEU A 332 2.29 5.16 13.08
CA LEU A 332 0.89 5.15 12.68
C LEU A 332 0.63 6.13 11.52
N LYS A 333 1.22 7.34 11.58
CA LYS A 333 1.12 8.34 10.52
C LYS A 333 1.72 7.81 9.21
N GLU A 334 2.92 7.24 9.28
CA GLU A 334 3.58 6.62 8.12
C GLU A 334 2.76 5.46 7.55
N MET A 335 2.10 4.67 8.40
CA MET A 335 1.25 3.57 7.96
C MET A 335 0.05 4.02 7.12
N PHE A 336 -0.58 5.16 7.45
CA PHE A 336 -1.59 5.77 6.59
C PHE A 336 -1.03 6.09 5.20
N LEU A 337 0.15 6.71 5.14
CA LEU A 337 0.79 7.02 3.86
C LEU A 337 1.11 5.75 3.06
N ILE A 338 1.63 4.71 3.71
CA ILE A 338 1.94 3.42 3.08
C ILE A 338 0.69 2.81 2.43
N VAL A 339 -0.42 2.75 3.17
CA VAL A 339 -1.68 2.20 2.65
C VAL A 339 -2.21 3.04 1.49
N VAL A 340 -2.22 4.37 1.62
CA VAL A 340 -2.71 5.24 0.55
C VAL A 340 -1.85 5.13 -0.71
N LYS A 341 -0.52 5.02 -0.57
CA LYS A 341 0.38 4.78 -1.71
C LYS A 341 0.09 3.46 -2.43
N ALA A 342 -0.30 2.41 -1.71
CA ALA A 342 -0.73 1.15 -2.34
C ALA A 342 -2.04 1.30 -3.13
N PHE A 343 -3.03 2.04 -2.60
CA PHE A 343 -4.25 2.37 -3.34
C PHE A 343 -3.95 3.24 -4.57
N TYR A 344 -3.08 4.24 -4.43
CA TYR A 344 -2.66 5.11 -5.52
C TYR A 344 -1.97 4.30 -6.61
N TYR A 345 -1.01 3.43 -6.26
CA TYR A 345 -0.35 2.50 -7.16
C TYR A 345 -1.36 1.66 -7.97
N ARG A 346 -2.32 1.03 -7.30
CA ARG A 346 -3.33 0.17 -7.96
C ARG A 346 -4.26 0.93 -8.89
N ALA A 347 -4.58 2.18 -8.59
CA ALA A 347 -5.40 3.02 -9.46
C ALA A 347 -4.61 3.64 -10.62
N TYR A 348 -3.31 3.83 -10.43
CA TYR A 348 -2.42 4.46 -11.40
C TYR A 348 -2.03 3.51 -12.54
N PHE A 349 -1.65 2.27 -12.21
CA PHE A 349 -1.25 1.27 -13.19
C PHE A 349 -2.40 0.39 -13.67
N ASP A 350 -2.36 -0.02 -14.93
CA ASP A 350 -3.27 -1.01 -15.49
C ASP A 350 -2.92 -2.43 -15.03
N ALA A 351 -3.84 -3.38 -15.27
CA ALA A 351 -3.70 -4.76 -14.83
C ALA A 351 -2.50 -5.51 -15.43
N GLU A 352 -2.11 -5.19 -16.67
CA GLU A 352 -0.98 -5.82 -17.34
C GLU A 352 0.33 -5.35 -16.70
N THR A 353 0.46 -4.03 -16.49
CA THR A 353 1.61 -3.44 -15.80
C THR A 353 1.75 -3.96 -14.37
N ILE A 354 0.64 -4.04 -13.61
CA ILE A 354 0.66 -4.63 -12.26
C ILE A 354 1.13 -6.08 -12.30
N SER A 355 0.66 -6.87 -13.26
CA SER A 355 1.07 -8.28 -13.42
C SER A 355 2.57 -8.41 -13.72
N HIS A 356 3.11 -7.51 -14.56
CA HIS A 356 4.55 -7.46 -14.83
C HIS A 356 5.36 -7.11 -13.58
N HIS A 357 4.93 -6.08 -12.83
CA HIS A 357 5.57 -5.70 -11.57
C HIS A 357 5.54 -6.85 -10.55
N ILE A 358 4.41 -7.56 -10.43
CA ILE A 358 4.28 -8.75 -9.56
C ILE A 358 5.31 -9.82 -9.95
N SER A 359 5.43 -10.14 -11.24
CA SER A 359 6.44 -11.10 -11.72
C SER A 359 7.84 -10.68 -11.30
N LYS A 360 8.19 -9.43 -11.62
CA LYS A 360 9.54 -8.89 -11.40
C LYS A 360 9.91 -8.80 -9.91
N VAL A 361 8.96 -8.43 -9.05
CA VAL A 361 9.20 -8.19 -7.61
C VAL A 361 9.10 -9.48 -6.79
N LEU A 362 8.14 -10.37 -7.06
CA LEU A 362 7.92 -11.55 -6.22
C LEU A 362 8.55 -12.83 -6.76
N PHE A 363 8.75 -12.95 -8.07
CA PHE A 363 9.06 -14.24 -8.70
C PHE A 363 10.38 -14.26 -9.49
N ASP A 364 10.88 -13.10 -9.92
CA ASP A 364 12.15 -13.00 -10.63
C ASP A 364 13.29 -12.63 -9.66
N ASN A 365 14.23 -13.57 -9.45
CA ASN A 365 15.43 -13.33 -8.65
C ASN A 365 16.29 -12.21 -9.26
N VAL A 366 16.92 -11.41 -8.40
CA VAL A 366 17.93 -10.45 -8.82
C VAL A 366 19.25 -11.18 -9.05
N ILE A 367 19.80 -11.07 -10.27
CA ILE A 367 21.06 -11.70 -10.69
C ILE A 367 22.21 -10.73 -10.53
#